data_AF-A0A9N9SI78-F1
#
_entry.id   AF-A0A9N9SI78-F1
#
_cell.length_a   1.000
_cell.length_b   1.000
_cell.length_c   1.000
_cell.angle_alpha   90.00
_cell.angle_beta   90.00
_cell.angle_gamma   90.00
#
_symmetry.space_group_name_H-M   'P 1'
#
loop_
_entity.id
_entity.type
_entity.pdbx_description
1 polymer ?
#
loop_
_entity_poly.entity_id
_entity_poly.type
_entity_poly.pdbx_seq_one_letter_code
_entity_poly.pdbx_strand_id
1 'polypeptide(L)' 'MKAFAEVLTKMWSEDSTGQGVDMISLKGAIQRFAPCFIGNARQDSQEFLRFQLLGLHEDINEVIEKPDP' A
#
# COMPACT_ATOMS: atom_id res chain seq x y z
N MET A 1 -4.43 1.44 -5.05
CA MET A 1 -3.30 2.09 -4.35
C MET A 1 -3.45 3.60 -4.07
N LYS A 2 -4.60 4.23 -4.31
CA LYS A 2 -4.84 5.66 -3.93
C LYS A 2 -4.58 5.95 -2.44
N ALA A 3 -4.99 5.05 -1.55
CA ALA A 3 -4.75 5.19 -0.11
C ALA A 3 -3.26 5.24 0.26
N PHE A 4 -2.38 4.57 -0.49
CA PHE A 4 -0.94 4.66 -0.28
C PHE A 4 -0.39 6.04 -0.69
N ALA A 5 -0.83 6.54 -1.84
CA ALA A 5 -0.47 7.89 -2.30
C ALA A 5 -0.97 8.97 -1.32
N GLU A 6 -2.19 8.85 -0.81
CA GLU A 6 -2.74 9.77 0.20
C GLU A 6 -1.91 9.80 1.49
N VAL A 7 -1.46 8.64 1.98
CA VAL A 7 -0.56 8.57 3.15
C VAL A 7 0.76 9.25 2.85
N LEU A 8 1.37 8.98 1.68
CA LEU A 8 2.62 9.64 1.27
C LEU A 8 2.44 11.16 1.18
N THR A 9 1.41 11.65 0.50
CA THR A 9 1.15 13.09 0.38
C THR A 9 0.98 13.76 1.75
N LYS A 10 0.28 13.11 2.69
CA LYS A 10 0.14 13.63 4.05
C LYS A 10 1.47 13.61 4.81
N MET A 11 2.27 12.54 4.71
CA MET A 11 3.58 12.46 5.37
C MET A 11 4.52 13.59 4.96
N TRP A 12 4.45 14.04 3.70
CA TRP A 12 5.31 15.09 3.15
C TRP A 12 4.66 16.49 3.18
N SER A 13 3.47 16.63 3.76
CA SER A 13 2.79 17.92 3.90
C SER A 13 3.35 18.72 5.08
N GLU A 14 3.61 20.02 4.87
CA GLU A 14 4.11 20.92 5.93
C GLU A 14 3.14 21.00 7.13
N ASP A 15 1.83 20.91 6.87
CA ASP A 15 0.77 20.91 7.87
C ASP A 15 0.81 19.67 8.79
N SER A 16 1.49 18.60 8.37
CA SER A 16 1.61 17.35 9.13
C SER A 16 2.89 17.27 9.97
N THR A 17 3.69 18.34 10.00
CA THR A 17 4.95 18.38 10.76
C THR A 17 4.69 18.18 12.26
N GLY A 18 5.20 17.08 12.82
CA GLY A 18 5.00 16.72 14.24
C GLY A 18 3.67 16.03 14.55
N GLN A 19 2.84 15.73 13.55
CA GLN A 19 1.60 14.98 13.70
C GLN A 19 1.72 13.58 13.10
N GLY A 20 0.98 12.62 13.67
CA GLY A 20 0.88 11.28 13.11
C GLY A 20 -0.05 11.25 11.89
N VAL A 21 0.31 10.49 10.86
CA VAL A 21 -0.55 10.29 9.68
C VAL A 21 -1.47 9.09 9.92
N ASP A 22 -2.78 9.28 9.69
CA ASP A 22 -3.75 8.19 9.77
C ASP A 22 -3.49 7.10 8.71
N MET A 23 -3.51 5.84 9.14
CA MET A 23 -3.25 4.67 8.30
C MET A 23 -4.49 3.79 8.09
N ILE A 24 -5.67 4.16 8.60
CA ILE A 24 -6.88 3.32 8.55
C ILE A 24 -7.25 2.96 7.10
N SER A 25 -7.29 3.95 6.20
CA SER A 25 -7.61 3.74 4.79
C SER A 25 -6.60 2.83 4.09
N LEU A 26 -5.30 3.01 4.38
CA LEU A 26 -4.25 2.17 3.82
C LEU A 26 -4.33 0.73 4.33
N LYS A 27 -4.56 0.55 5.64
CA LYS A 27 -4.75 -0.78 6.23
C LYS A 27 -5.93 -1.52 5.60
N GLY A 28 -7.07 -0.84 5.40
CA GLY A 28 -8.24 -1.43 4.74
C GLY A 28 -7.96 -1.84 3.29
N ALA A 29 -7.23 -1.01 2.54
CA ALA A 29 -6.83 -1.33 1.18
C ALA A 29 -5.92 -2.57 1.11
N ILE A 30 -4.94 -2.67 2.02
CA ILE A 30 -4.01 -3.80 2.09
C ILE A 30 -4.75 -5.09 2.46
N GLN A 31 -5.66 -5.04 3.44
CA GLN A 31 -6.43 -6.20 3.87
C GLN A 31 -7.36 -6.76 2.77
N ARG A 32 -7.82 -5.90 1.85
CA ARG A 32 -8.62 -6.33 0.69
C ARG A 32 -7.77 -7.06 -0.35
N PHE A 33 -6.52 -6.66 -0.54
CA PHE A 33 -5.61 -7.25 -1.52
C PHE A 33 -4.89 -8.49 -0.98
N ALA A 34 -4.50 -8.47 0.29
CA ALA A 34 -3.75 -9.51 0.97
C ALA A 34 -4.45 -9.90 2.28
N PRO A 35 -5.42 -10.83 2.23
CA PRO A 35 -6.22 -11.26 3.40
C PRO A 35 -5.39 -11.79 4.58
N CYS A 36 -4.14 -12.20 4.36
CA CYS A 36 -3.22 -12.60 5.44
C CYS A 36 -2.92 -11.48 6.45
N PHE A 37 -3.11 -10.21 6.07
CA PHE A 37 -2.95 -9.05 6.97
C PHE A 37 -4.24 -8.66 7.72
N ILE A 38 -5.30 -9.47 7.64
CA ILE A 38 -6.53 -9.23 8.42
C ILE A 38 -6.25 -9.39 9.91
N GLY A 39 -6.79 -8.48 10.71
CA GLY A 39 -6.64 -8.46 12.16
C GLY A 39 -5.53 -7.51 12.65
N ASN A 40 -5.04 -7.80 13.86
CA ASN A 40 -4.07 -6.96 14.58
C ASN A 40 -2.88 -7.76 15.13
N ALA A 41 -2.66 -8.98 14.62
CA ALA A 41 -1.47 -9.75 14.95
C ALA A 41 -0.21 -9.08 14.39
N ARG A 42 0.95 -9.37 14.99
CA ARG A 42 2.25 -8.94 14.42
C ARG A 42 2.51 -9.70 13.12
N GLN A 43 3.16 -9.02 12.19
CA GLN A 43 3.37 -9.52 10.82
C GLN A 43 4.84 -9.36 10.44
N ASP A 44 5.29 -10.18 9.48
CA ASP A 44 6.59 -10.02 8.86
C ASP A 44 6.57 -8.79 7.93
N SER A 45 7.54 -7.88 8.11
CA SER A 45 7.63 -6.66 7.31
C SER A 45 8.08 -6.92 5.87
N GLN A 46 8.83 -8.00 5.62
CA GLN A 46 9.25 -8.39 4.28
C GLN A 46 8.06 -8.93 3.47
N GLU A 47 7.22 -9.77 4.11
CA GLU A 47 6.00 -10.27 3.49
C GLU A 47 5.07 -9.10 3.13
N PHE A 48 4.88 -8.17 4.07
CA PHE A 48 4.13 -6.94 3.84
C PHE A 48 4.66 -6.15 2.64
N LEU A 49 5.97 -5.89 2.58
CA LEU A 49 6.59 -5.14 1.50
C LEU A 49 6.36 -5.81 0.15
N ARG A 50 6.50 -7.14 0.09
CA ARG A 50 6.25 -7.92 -1.13
C ARG A 50 4.82 -7.72 -1.64
N PHE A 51 3.82 -7.84 -0.78
CA PHE A 51 2.42 -7.65 -1.18
C PHE A 51 2.12 -6.20 -1.59
N GLN A 52 2.66 -5.22 -0.87
CA GLN A 52 2.50 -3.81 -1.20
C GLN A 52 3.09 -3.48 -2.57
N LEU A 53 4.27 -4.01 -2.90
CA LEU A 53 4.92 -3.81 -4.20
C LEU A 53 4.19 -4.54 -5.33
N LEU A 54 3.69 -5.76 -5.09
CA LEU A 54 2.87 -6.48 -6.07
C LEU A 54 1.61 -5.71 -6.42
N GLY A 55 0.85 -5.23 -5.43
CA GLY A 55 -0.36 -4.47 -5.68
C GLY A 55 -0.08 -3.11 -6.34
N LEU A 56 1.06 -2.47 -6.05
CA LEU A 56 1.48 -1.25 -6.74
C LEU A 56 1.80 -1.53 -8.20
N HIS A 57 2.56 -2.60 -8.46
CA HIS A 57 2.91 -3.02 -9.80
C HIS A 57 1.66 -3.34 -10.63
N GLU A 58 0.71 -4.12 -10.10
CA GLU A 58 -0.54 -4.43 -10.80
C GLU A 58 -1.37 -3.18 -11.13
N ASP A 59 -1.43 -2.20 -10.21
CA ASP A 59 -2.17 -0.96 -10.43
C ASP A 59 -1.54 -0.03 -11.50
N ILE A 60 -0.21 -0.03 -11.64
CA ILE A 60 0.51 0.84 -12.59
C ILE A 60 0.85 0.13 -13.91
N ASN A 61 0.68 -1.18 -13.97
CA ASN A 61 1.04 -1.94 -15.15
C ASN A 61 0.02 -1.71 -16.27
N GLU A 62 0.41 -0.92 -17.26
CA GLU A 62 -0.40 -0.62 -18.46
C GLU A 62 -0.24 -1.65 -19.59
N VAL A 63 0.57 -2.70 -19.37
CA VAL A 63 0.78 -3.76 -20.36
C VAL A 63 -0.50 -4.57 -20.56
N ILE A 64 -1.15 -4.40 -21.72
CA ILE A 64 -2.38 -5.12 -22.11
C ILE A 64 -2.03 -6.47 -22.77
N GLU A 65 -1.03 -6.48 -23.65
CA GLU A 65 -0.50 -7.68 -24.28
C GLU A 65 0.90 -7.97 -23.73
N LYS A 66 1.07 -9.16 -23.16
CA LYS A 66 2.39 -9.58 -22.68
C LYS A 66 3.30 -9.82 -23.89
N PRO A 67 4.53 -9.30 -23.89
CA PRO A 67 5.47 -9.58 -24.96
C PRO A 67 5.75 -11.09 -25.04
N ASP A 68 5.91 -11.60 -26.27
CA ASP A 68 6.39 -12.96 -26.48
C ASP A 68 7.78 -13.12 -25.84
N PRO A 69 8.06 -14.29 -25.23
CA PRO A 69 9.31 -14.56 -24.52
C PRO A 69 10.56 -14.49 -25.41
#